data_AF-T1FZN7-F1
#
_entry.id   AF-T1FZN7-F1
#
_cell.length_a   1.000
_cell.length_b   1.000
_cell.length_c   1.000
_cell.angle_alpha   90.00
_cell.angle_beta   90.00
_cell.angle_gamma   90.00
#
_symmetry.space_group_name_H-M   'P 1'
#
loop_
_entity.id
_entity.type
_entity.pdbx_description
1 polymer ?
#
loop_
_entity_poly.entity_id
_entity_poly.type
_entity_poly.pdbx_seq_one_letter_code
_entity_poly.pdbx_strand_id
1 'polypeptide(L)'
;MAIEALALCNSNLYPTIHSLLSILCTMPVSVATAERSFSTLRRLKTWMRSKMNEERLTGLALINIHRDIELDIEDIITRFGRKKCRKMTFVL
;
A
#
# COMPACT_ATOMS: atom_id res chain seq x y z
N MET A 1 -12.22 8.62 19.05
CA MET A 1 -11.31 9.41 19.91
C MET A 1 -10.33 10.29 19.12
N ALA A 2 -9.27 9.79 18.48
CA ALA A 2 -8.29 10.68 17.81
C ALA A 2 -8.82 11.36 16.53
N ILE A 3 -9.59 10.64 15.71
CA ILE A 3 -10.20 11.17 14.47
C ILE A 3 -11.25 12.24 14.79
N GLU A 4 -12.05 12.03 15.83
CA GLU A 4 -13.06 13.01 16.28
C GLU A 4 -12.41 14.27 16.86
N ALA A 5 -11.33 14.12 17.62
CA ALA A 5 -10.55 15.25 18.13
C ALA A 5 -9.89 16.05 16.99
N LEU A 6 -9.41 15.38 15.94
CA LEU A 6 -8.90 16.03 14.74
C LEU A 6 -10.01 16.81 14.00
N ALA A 7 -11.21 16.24 13.90
CA ALA A 7 -12.36 16.88 13.25
C ALA A 7 -12.87 18.13 13.98
N LEU A 8 -12.73 18.18 15.32
CA LEU A 8 -13.09 19.36 16.12
C LEU A 8 -11.98 20.43 16.18
N CYS A 9 -10.72 20.05 15.89
CA CYS A 9 -9.57 20.92 16.06
C CYS A 9 -9.40 21.86 14.85
N ASN A 10 -9.60 23.16 15.07
CA ASN A 10 -9.38 24.18 14.04
C ASN A 10 -7.88 24.34 13.75
N SER A 11 -7.46 23.92 12.56
CA SER A 11 -6.08 23.92 12.08
C SER A 11 -5.44 25.31 12.06
N ASN A 12 -6.24 26.38 11.96
CA ASN A 12 -5.75 27.76 11.94
C ASN A 12 -5.42 28.30 13.35
N LEU A 13 -6.10 27.81 14.38
CA LEU A 13 -5.91 28.26 15.76
C LEU A 13 -4.84 27.44 16.49
N TYR A 14 -4.73 26.14 16.17
CA TYR A 14 -3.80 25.23 16.83
C TYR A 14 -3.04 24.33 15.83
N PRO A 15 -2.17 24.91 14.98
CA PRO A 15 -1.49 24.20 13.90
C PRO A 15 -0.60 23.05 14.40
N THR A 16 0.07 23.23 15.55
CA THR A 16 0.94 22.21 16.15
C THR A 16 0.14 21.01 16.68
N ILE A 17 -1.00 21.28 17.33
CA ILE A 17 -1.87 20.24 17.89
C ILE A 17 -2.55 19.47 16.74
N HIS A 18 -3.00 20.19 15.70
CA HIS A 18 -3.58 19.56 14.51
C HIS A 18 -2.58 18.63 13.80
N SER A 19 -1.32 19.05 13.69
CA SER A 19 -0.24 18.22 13.12
C SER A 19 0.01 16.96 13.96
N LEU A 20 0.10 17.09 15.29
CA LEU A 20 0.29 15.95 16.20
C LEU A 20 -0.88 14.96 16.16
N LEU A 21 -2.11 15.47 16.13
CA LEU A 21 -3.31 14.63 16.01
C LEU A 21 -3.36 13.91 14.65
N SER A 22 -2.92 14.57 13.57
CA SER A 22 -2.82 13.95 12.25
C SER A 22 -1.80 12.82 12.25
N ILE A 23 -0.62 13.04 12.82
CA ILE A 23 0.40 12.00 12.98
C ILE A 23 -0.17 10.84 13.80
N LEU A 24 -0.81 11.12 14.93
CA LEU A 24 -1.43 10.09 15.78
C LEU A 24 -2.51 9.27 15.05
N CYS A 25 -3.29 9.90 14.17
CA CYS A 25 -4.28 9.20 13.35
C CYS A 25 -3.65 8.35 12.25
N THR A 26 -2.51 8.76 11.70
CA THR A 26 -1.77 7.96 10.69
C THR A 26 -0.94 6.84 11.31
N MET A 27 -0.55 6.99 12.57
CA MET A 27 0.15 5.94 13.30
C MET A 27 -0.81 4.76 13.50
N PRO A 28 -0.42 3.53 13.11
CA PRO A 28 -1.26 2.37 13.31
C PRO A 28 -1.43 2.14 14.82
N VAL A 29 -2.58 2.55 15.36
CA VAL A 29 -2.95 2.34 16.77
C VAL A 29 -3.11 0.83 17.07
N SER A 30 -3.27 0.01 16.03
CA SER A 30 -3.40 -1.45 16.13
C SER A 30 -2.37 -2.16 15.28
N VAL A 31 -1.73 -3.18 15.86
CA VAL A 31 -0.85 -4.12 15.15
C VAL A 31 -1.60 -4.99 14.13
N ALA A 32 -2.94 -5.05 14.17
CA ALA A 32 -3.74 -5.95 13.35
C ALA A 32 -3.58 -5.72 11.84
N THR A 33 -3.38 -4.47 11.40
CA THR A 33 -3.11 -4.16 9.98
C THR A 33 -1.75 -4.65 9.54
N ALA A 34 -0.72 -4.47 10.37
CA ALA A 34 0.62 -4.99 10.12
C ALA A 34 0.61 -6.53 10.13
N GLU A 35 -0.03 -7.17 11.11
CA GLU A 35 -0.18 -8.63 11.19
C GLU A 35 -0.92 -9.19 9.98
N ARG A 36 -1.98 -8.53 9.51
CA ARG A 36 -2.68 -8.90 8.29
C ARG A 36 -1.74 -8.84 7.08
N SER A 37 -0.97 -7.77 6.93
CA SER A 37 0.03 -7.61 5.86
C SER A 37 1.15 -8.66 5.93
N PHE A 38 1.64 -9.01 7.12
CA PHE A 38 2.64 -10.08 7.28
C PHE A 38 2.04 -11.46 7.00
N SER A 39 0.78 -11.70 7.37
CA SER A 39 0.07 -12.93 7.06
C SER A 39 -0.14 -13.09 5.55
N THR A 40 -0.52 -12.02 4.83
CA THR A 40 -0.62 -12.06 3.36
C THR A 40 0.74 -12.23 2.70
N LEU A 41 1.78 -11.55 3.19
CA LEU A 41 3.16 -11.74 2.72
C LEU A 41 3.64 -13.19 2.91
N ARG A 42 3.32 -13.82 4.04
CA ARG A 42 3.64 -15.23 4.29
C ARG A 42 2.91 -16.19 3.36
N ARG A 43 1.70 -15.83 2.90
CA ARG A 43 0.99 -16.57 1.82
C ARG A 43 1.60 -16.33 0.44
N LEU A 44 2.19 -15.16 0.19
CA LEU A 44 2.88 -14.85 -1.07
C LEU A 44 4.25 -15.53 -1.15
N LYS A 45 5.05 -15.43 -0.08
CA LYS A 45 6.39 -16.03 0.08
C LYS A 45 6.27 -17.40 0.75
N THR A 46 5.76 -18.37 0.00
CA THR A 46 5.73 -19.77 0.45
C THR A 46 7.10 -20.43 0.29
N TRP A 47 7.35 -21.50 1.04
CA TRP A 47 8.61 -22.27 0.99
C TRP A 47 8.96 -22.76 -0.43
N MET A 48 7.95 -23.22 -1.18
CA MET A 48 8.09 -23.64 -2.58
C MET A 48 8.42 -22.48 -3.53
N ARG A 49 8.20 -21.22 -3.12
CA ARG A 49 8.49 -19.99 -3.87
C ARG A 49 9.68 -19.21 -3.30
N SER A 50 10.50 -19.85 -2.47
CA SER A 50 11.66 -19.23 -1.79
C SER A 50 12.73 -18.65 -2.73
N LYS A 51 12.84 -19.15 -3.97
CA LYS A 51 13.76 -18.63 -5.00
C LYS A 51 13.27 -17.36 -5.74
N MET A 52 12.15 -16.77 -5.34
CA MET A 52 11.62 -15.57 -6.01
C MET A 52 12.51 -14.34 -5.73
N ASN A 53 12.83 -13.57 -6.78
CA ASN A 53 13.50 -12.28 -6.63
C ASN A 53 12.63 -11.27 -5.88
N GLU A 54 13.27 -10.40 -5.10
CA GLU A 54 12.58 -9.38 -4.31
C GLU A 54 11.73 -8.44 -5.17
N GLU A 55 12.17 -8.05 -6.37
CA GLU A 55 11.36 -7.25 -7.32
C GLU A 55 10.00 -7.88 -7.65
N ARG A 56 9.96 -9.21 -7.79
CA ARG A 56 8.71 -9.91 -8.10
C ARG A 56 7.84 -10.06 -6.86
N LEU A 57 8.46 -10.24 -5.69
CA LEU A 57 7.75 -10.31 -4.42
C LEU A 57 7.08 -8.97 -4.08
N THR A 58 7.82 -7.86 -4.22
CA THR A 58 7.30 -6.51 -3.97
C THR A 58 6.18 -6.16 -4.93
N GLY A 59 6.31 -6.48 -6.23
CA GLY A 59 5.23 -6.30 -7.20
C GLY A 59 3.95 -7.07 -6.83
N LEU A 60 4.07 -8.34 -6.43
CA LEU A 60 2.93 -9.14 -6.00
C LEU A 60 2.31 -8.63 -4.68
N ALA A 61 3.13 -8.16 -3.75
CA ALA A 61 2.66 -7.58 -2.49
C ALA A 61 1.89 -6.27 -2.76
N LEU A 62 2.40 -5.40 -3.63
CA LEU A 62 1.73 -4.16 -4.01
C LEU A 62 0.36 -4.40 -4.63
N ILE A 63 0.24 -5.37 -5.56
CA ILE A 63 -1.05 -5.76 -6.16
C ILE A 63 -2.01 -6.32 -5.10
N ASN A 64 -1.48 -7.04 -4.10
CA ASN A 64 -2.32 -7.62 -3.05
C ASN A 64 -2.87 -6.56 -2.09
N ILE A 65 -2.04 -5.57 -1.74
CA ILE A 65 -2.40 -4.45 -0.85
C ILE A 65 -3.36 -3.49 -1.55
N HIS A 66 -3.09 -3.14 -2.81
CA HIS A 66 -3.86 -2.15 -3.57
C HIS A 66 -4.92 -2.80 -4.47
N ARG A 67 -5.68 -3.76 -3.92
CA ARG A 67 -6.73 -4.45 -4.69
C ARG A 67 -7.90 -3.52 -5.07
N ASP A 68 -8.08 -2.45 -4.32
CA ASP A 68 -9.20 -1.51 -4.46
C ASP A 68 -8.98 -0.47 -5.57
N ILE A 69 -7.82 -0.49 -6.23
CA ILE A 69 -7.54 0.37 -7.39
C ILE A 69 -8.20 -0.26 -8.63
N GLU A 70 -9.12 0.46 -9.26
CA GLU A 70 -9.68 0.06 -10.55
C GLU A 70 -8.58 0.08 -11.62
N LEU A 71 -8.42 -1.06 -12.31
CA LEU A 71 -7.42 -1.23 -13.36
C LEU A 71 -8.13 -1.27 -14.71
N ASP A 72 -7.78 -0.34 -15.61
CA ASP A 72 -8.18 -0.44 -17.01
C ASP A 72 -7.32 -1.50 -17.72
N ILE A 73 -7.98 -2.61 -18.05
CA ILE A 73 -7.35 -3.77 -18.68
C ILE A 73 -6.85 -3.42 -20.09
N GLU A 74 -7.59 -2.58 -20.82
CA GLU A 74 -7.26 -2.23 -22.20
C GLU A 74 -5.99 -1.39 -22.27
N ASP A 75 -5.85 -0.45 -21.34
CA ASP A 75 -4.65 0.35 -21.18
C ASP A 75 -3.43 -0.49 -20.77
N ILE A 76 -3.63 -1.49 -19.90
CA ILE A 76 -2.55 -2.41 -19.50
C ILE A 76 -2.09 -3.26 -20.68
N ILE A 77 -3.02 -3.82 -21.46
CA ILE A 77 -2.70 -4.62 -22.66
C ILE A 77 -1.98 -3.76 -23.69
N THR A 78 -2.48 -2.56 -23.96
CA THR A 78 -1.88 -1.61 -24.90
C THR A 78 -0.47 -1.22 -24.45
N ARG A 79 -0.27 -0.92 -23.17
CA ARG A 79 1.04 -0.56 -22.61
C ARG A 79 2.02 -1.72 -22.65
N PHE A 80 1.57 -2.94 -22.37
CA PHE A 80 2.38 -4.15 -22.45
C PHE A 80 2.76 -4.47 -23.91
N GLY A 81 1.82 -4.36 -24.85
CA GLY A 81 2.08 -4.57 -26.27
C GLY A 81 3.05 -3.55 -26.87
N ARG A 82 2.99 -2.28 -26.42
CA ARG A 82 3.92 -1.22 -26.85
C ARG A 82 5.34 -1.43 -26.32
N LYS A 83 5.49 -1.84 -25.06
CA LYS A 83 6.80 -2.23 -24.53
C LYS A 83 7.15 -3.63 -25.03
N LYS A 84 7.88 -3.71 -26.16
CA LYS A 84 8.49 -4.94 -26.73
C LYS A 84 9.48 -5.67 -25.78
N CYS A 85 9.44 -5.41 -24.47
CA CYS A 85 10.25 -6.02 -23.45
C CYS A 85 9.36 -6.88 -22.55
N ARG A 86 9.65 -8.19 -22.50
CA ARG A 86 8.94 -9.16 -21.67
C ARG A 86 8.98 -8.85 -20.15
N LYS A 87 9.92 -7.99 -19.73
CA LYS A 87 10.05 -7.51 -18.35
C LYS A 87 9.77 -6.02 -18.31
N MET A 88 8.79 -5.62 -17.50
CA MET A 88 8.49 -4.21 -17.24
C MET A 88 8.71 -3.93 -15.76
N THR A 89 9.50 -2.90 -15.46
CA THR A 89 9.55 -2.29 -14.13
C THR A 89 8.25 -1.50 -13.92
N PHE A 90 7.48 -1.90 -12.91
CA PHE A 90 6.32 -1.14 -12.45
C PHE A 90 6.80 -0.11 -11.44
N VAL A 91 6.67 1.17 -11.80
CA VAL A 91 6.81 2.29 -10.88
C VAL A 91 5.41 2.87 -10.74
N LEU A 92 4.88 2.85 -9.52
CA LEU A 92 3.62 3.48 -9.14
C LEU A 92 3.87 4.95 -8.85
#